data_AF-A0A3M1E4G7-F1
#
_entry.id   AF-A0A3M1E4G7-F1
#
_cell.length_a   1.000
_cell.length_b   1.000
_cell.length_c   1.000
_cell.angle_alpha   90.00
_cell.angle_beta   90.00
_cell.angle_gamma   90.00
#
_symmetry.space_group_name_H-M   'P 1'
#
loop_
_entity.id
_entity.type
_entity.pdbx_description
1 polymer ?
#
loop_
_entity_poly.entity_id
_entity_poly.type
_entity_poly.pdbx_seq_one_letter_code
_entity_poly.pdbx_strand_id
1 'polypeptide(L)' 'MAVREVLVYPDPRLKQVCHPVERFDETLQQLITDLLDTMYDAGHSVGVA' A
#
# COMPACT_ATOMS: atom_id res chain seq x y z
N MET A 1 -9.79 0.00 5.85
CA MET A 1 -10.96 0.91 5.86
C MET A 1 -10.60 2.36 5.54
N ALA A 2 -9.31 2.68 5.33
CA ALA A 2 -8.90 3.99 4.84
C ALA A 2 -8.28 3.85 3.45
N VAL A 3 -8.75 4.66 2.49
CA VAL A 3 -8.08 4.83 1.20
C VAL A 3 -6.84 5.68 1.42
N ARG A 4 -5.68 5.17 1.01
CA ARG A 4 -4.40 5.87 1.10
C ARG A 4 -4.11 6.57 -0.23
N GLU A 5 -3.36 7.68 -0.16
CA GLU A 5 -2.92 8.39 -1.35
C GLU A 5 -1.87 7.56 -2.10
N VAL A 6 -2.12 7.30 -3.39
CA VAL A 6 -1.18 6.61 -4.26
C VAL A 6 -0.13 7.58 -4.77
N LEU A 7 1.14 7.28 -4.53
CA LEU A 7 2.25 8.10 -5.01
C LEU A 7 2.41 7.97 -6.53
N VAL A 8 2.65 9.09 -7.20
CA VAL A 8 2.82 9.15 -8.66
C VAL A 8 4.27 9.53 -8.99
N TYR A 9 4.81 8.98 -10.09
CA TYR A 9 6.12 9.36 -10.61
C TYR A 9 6.15 10.88 -10.88
N PRO A 10 7.21 11.62 -10.49
CA PRO A 10 8.56 11.15 -10.13
C PRO A 10 8.90 11.13 -8.62
N ASP A 11 7.99 10.69 -7.73
CA ASP A 11 8.30 10.63 -6.30
C ASP A 11 9.52 9.73 -6.00
N PRO A 12 10.56 10.23 -5.30
CA PRO A 12 11.78 9.46 -5.02
C PRO A 12 11.54 8.25 -4.12
N ARG A 13 10.46 8.24 -3.32
CA ARG A 13 10.09 7.10 -2.47
C ARG A 13 9.77 5.86 -3.28
N LEU A 14 9.27 6.02 -4.51
CA LEU A 14 9.00 4.91 -5.44
C LEU A 14 10.28 4.16 -5.86
N LYS A 15 11.47 4.70 -5.60
CA LYS A 15 12.77 4.07 -5.88
C LYS A 15 13.47 3.54 -4.63
N GLN A 16 12.88 3.70 -3.44
CA GLN A 16 13.46 3.22 -2.19
C GLN A 16 13.20 1.73 -2.02
N VAL A 17 14.20 1.00 -1.50
CA VAL A 17 14.07 -0.43 -1.21
C VAL A 17 13.38 -0.59 0.15
N CYS A 18 12.26 -1.30 0.18
CA CYS A 18 11.53 -1.58 1.41
C CYS A 18 12.29 -2.55 2.32
N HIS A 19 12.14 -2.37 3.63
CA HIS A 19 12.65 -3.29 4.64
C HIS A 19 11.78 -4.55 4.72
N PRO A 20 12.35 -5.72 5.08
CA PRO A 20 11.57 -6.92 5.32
C PRO A 20 10.63 -6.72 6.51
N VAL A 21 9.44 -7.30 6.43
CA VAL A 21 8.47 -7.30 7.54
C VAL A 21 8.85 -8.42 8.51
N GLU A 22 9.21 -8.06 9.74
CA GLU A 22 9.62 -9.02 10.78
C GLU A 22 8.47 -9.40 11.73
N ARG A 23 7.43 -8.55 11.83
CA ARG A 23 6.31 -8.70 12.77
C ARG A 23 4.99 -8.75 12.03
N PHE A 24 4.25 -9.84 12.23
CA PHE A 24 2.95 -10.09 11.63
C PHE A 24 1.87 -9.98 12.70
N ASP A 25 1.30 -8.79 12.83
CA ASP A 25 0.28 -8.48 13.83
C ASP A 25 -0.95 -7.80 13.22
N GLU A 26 -1.89 -7.42 14.07
CA GLU A 26 -3.14 -6.76 13.67
C GLU A 26 -2.89 -5.42 12.94
N THR A 27 -1.78 -4.75 13.21
CA THR A 27 -1.44 -3.49 12.52
C THR A 27 -1.04 -3.77 11.07
N LEU A 28 -0.27 -4.85 10.84
CA LEU A 28 0.04 -5.31 9.49
C LEU A 28 -1.23 -5.75 8.75
N GLN A 29 -2.14 -6.46 9.42
CA GLN A 29 -3.42 -6.85 8.83
C GLN A 29 -4.28 -5.64 8.45
N GLN A 30 -4.30 -4.60 9.30
CA GLN A 30 -5.00 -3.35 8.99
C GLN A 30 -4.37 -2.63 7.79
N LEU A 31 -3.04 -2.60 7.70
CA LEU A 31 -2.33 -2.05 6.54
C LEU A 31 -2.72 -2.76 5.24
N ILE A 32 -2.74 -4.09 5.24
CA ILE A 32 -3.15 -4.88 4.06
C ILE A 32 -4.60 -4.54 3.67
N THR A 33 -5.49 -4.41 4.65
CA THR A 33 -6.88 -4.04 4.40
C THR A 33 -7.00 -2.66 3.76
N ASP A 34 -6.25 -1.66 4.25
CA ASP A 34 -6.23 -0.32 3.68
C ASP A 34 -5.66 -0.30 2.24
N LEU A 35 -4.64 -1.13 1.97
CA LEU A 35 -4.08 -1.26 0.62
C LEU A 35 -5.10 -1.89 -0.35
N LEU A 36 -5.80 -2.94 0.05
CA LEU A 36 -6.86 -3.54 -0.76
C LEU A 36 -7.97 -2.53 -1.04
N ASP A 37 -8.43 -1.79 -0.02
CA ASP A 37 -9.44 -0.74 -0.19
C ASP A 37 -8.97 0.32 -1.20
N THR A 38 -7.70 0.74 -1.11
CA THR A 38 -7.09 1.71 -2.05
C THR A 38 -7.04 1.16 -3.48
N MET A 39 -6.73 -0.12 -3.65
CA MET A 39 -6.71 -0.78 -4.96
C MET A 39 -8.11 -0.82 -5.59
N TYR A 40 -9.14 -1.13 -4.79
CA TYR A 40 -10.53 -1.16 -5.26
C TYR A 40 -11.05 0.23 -5.60
N ASP A 41 -10.70 1.25 -4.82
CA ASP A 41 -11.08 2.65 -5.07
C ASP A 41 -10.48 3.17 -6.39
N ALA A 42 -9.24 2.79 -6.71
CA ALA A 42 -8.61 3.12 -7.99
C ALA A 42 -9.32 2.49 -9.21
N GLY A 43 -10.21 1.52 -9.02
CA GLY A 43 -11.16 0.97 -10.00
C GLY A 43 -10.58 0.06 -11.09
N HIS A 44 -9.31 0.23 -11.45
CA HIS A 44 -8.68 -0.41 -12.62
C HIS A 44 -7.36 -1.12 -12.24
N SER A 45 -6.99 -1.08 -10.96
CA SER A 45 -5.72 -1.64 -10.49
C SER A 45 -5.88 -3.10 -10.07
N VAL A 46 -4.88 -3.91 -10.41
CA VAL A 46 -4.78 -5.33 -10.04
C VAL A 46 -3.70 -5.59 -8.99
N GLY A 47 -2.96 -4.56 -8.58
CA GLY A 47 -1.92 -4.66 -7.56
C GLY A 47 -1.54 -3.29 -7.00
N VAL A 48 -1.15 -3.26 -5.72
CA VAL A 48 -0.69 -2.07 -5.01
C VAL A 48 0.48 -2.46 -4.11
N ALA A 49 1.47 -1.58 -4.01
CA ALA A 49 2.68 -1.75 -3.21
C ALA A 49 2.99 -0.45 -2.46
#